data_AF-A0A7R9U234-F1
#
_entry.id   AF-A0A7R9U234-F1
#
_cell.length_a   1.000
_cell.length_b   1.000
_cell.length_c   1.000
_cell.angle_alpha   90.00
_cell.angle_beta   90.00
_cell.angle_gamma   90.00
#
_symmetry.space_group_name_H-M   'P 1'
#
loop_
_entity.id
_entity.type
_entity.pdbx_description
1 polymer ?
#
loop_
_entity_poly.entity_id
_entity_poly.type
_entity_poly.pdbx_seq_one_letter_code
_entity_poly.pdbx_strand_id
1 'polypeptide(L)'
;MSDARTHIIEEIGRLYEKLADVRKRRKKGSGTRDPTSPRGDGNPRLILACRKLPFELVRAAGETNWTGRTPEDQETDQILSNLQAVFSSGRTTKWIGWPRTYVDATTQQGLDEQLVKRGYHPVWLDEMRQHQFYNGFCKTVLWPLFHSLPPTTEDTISISRSEHIWSKSAREQAQGNIGDESMMWQAYVQVNQHFADTIRDIYEDGDLVWIHDYHLMLVPQMLRALLPHAKIGFFLHVAFPSSELYRILPYREEILRGILASDLIGFQTYQYARYFFQTCESILGLDWSPVAVEDAGHYANVCIIPIGINPPEYTRRCLSRP
;
A
#
# COMPACT_ATOMS: atom_id res chain seq x y z
N MET A 1 -7.42 31.33 -3.68
CA MET A 1 -6.73 30.33 -2.84
C MET A 1 -7.55 29.84 -1.64
N SER A 2 -8.60 30.56 -1.20
CA SER A 2 -9.52 30.11 -0.13
C SER A 2 -10.43 28.95 -0.59
N ASP A 3 -10.99 29.03 -1.79
CA ASP A 3 -12.05 28.10 -2.23
C ASP A 3 -11.61 26.64 -2.43
N ALA A 4 -10.37 26.39 -2.85
CA ALA A 4 -9.87 25.03 -3.04
C ALA A 4 -9.66 24.29 -1.71
N ARG A 5 -9.16 24.99 -0.67
CA ARG A 5 -9.05 24.42 0.68
C ARG A 5 -10.42 24.16 1.30
N THR A 6 -11.37 25.08 1.11
CA THR A 6 -12.74 24.91 1.58
C THR A 6 -13.42 23.71 0.89
N HIS A 7 -13.26 23.58 -0.43
CA HIS A 7 -13.80 22.45 -1.18
C HIS A 7 -13.22 21.10 -0.71
N ILE A 8 -11.92 21.03 -0.41
CA ILE A 8 -11.27 19.82 0.09
C ILE A 8 -11.78 19.45 1.49
N ILE A 9 -11.91 20.44 2.38
CA ILE A 9 -12.46 20.22 3.73
C ILE A 9 -13.91 19.76 3.66
N GLU A 10 -14.70 20.32 2.74
CA GLU A 10 -16.08 19.90 2.50
C GLU A 10 -16.18 18.49 1.92
N GLU A 11 -15.29 18.11 1.00
CA GLU A 11 -15.29 16.78 0.39
C GLU A 11 -14.83 15.70 1.38
N ILE A 12 -13.79 15.99 2.17
CA ILE A 12 -13.36 15.14 3.30
C ILE A 12 -14.48 15.05 4.35
N GLY A 13 -15.13 16.17 4.67
CA GLY A 13 -16.30 16.21 5.56
C GLY A 13 -17.44 15.31 5.08
N ARG A 14 -17.80 15.38 3.80
CA ARG A 14 -18.82 14.51 3.18
C ARG A 14 -18.44 13.03 3.24
N LEU A 15 -17.15 12.69 3.10
CA LEU A 15 -16.68 11.31 3.24
C LEU A 15 -16.80 10.83 4.70
N TYR A 16 -16.44 11.65 5.68
CA TYR A 16 -16.62 11.34 7.10
C TYR A 16 -18.09 11.22 7.51
N GLU A 17 -18.98 12.06 6.98
CA GLU A 17 -20.42 11.99 7.23
C GLU A 17 -21.05 10.72 6.64
N LYS A 18 -20.68 10.36 5.40
CA LYS A 18 -21.09 9.08 4.80
C LYS A 18 -20.62 7.90 5.65
N LEU A 19 -19.38 7.96 6.18
CA LEU A 19 -18.83 6.94 7.06
C LEU A 19 -19.61 6.84 8.38
N ALA A 20 -20.01 7.97 8.97
CA ALA A 20 -20.79 8.04 10.21
C ALA A 20 -22.23 7.51 10.03
N ASP A 21 -22.86 7.77 8.89
CA ASP A 21 -24.19 7.26 8.58
C ASP A 21 -24.20 5.75 8.34
N VAL A 22 -23.16 5.21 7.70
CA VAL A 22 -22.96 3.76 7.57
C VAL A 22 -22.78 3.11 8.94
N ARG A 23 -22.03 3.74 9.87
CA ARG A 23 -21.89 3.27 11.27
C ARG A 23 -23.22 3.28 12.02
N LYS A 24 -24.07 4.31 11.86
CA LYS A 24 -25.39 4.39 12.49
C LYS A 24 -26.36 3.34 11.94
N ARG A 25 -26.36 3.08 10.63
CA ARG A 25 -27.18 2.03 10.01
C ARG A 25 -26.80 0.63 10.53
N ARG A 26 -25.52 0.40 10.83
CA ARG A 26 -25.01 -0.86 11.38
C ARG A 26 -25.40 -1.11 12.84
N LYS A 27 -25.49 -0.07 13.70
CA LYS A 27 -26.02 -0.21 15.08
C LYS A 27 -27.47 -0.69 15.13
N LYS A 28 -28.26 -0.43 14.09
CA LYS A 28 -29.65 -0.93 13.96
C LYS A 28 -29.75 -2.33 13.34
N GLY A 29 -28.67 -2.85 12.76
CA GLY A 29 -28.65 -4.13 12.02
C GLY A 29 -27.72 -5.19 12.62
N SER A 30 -27.50 -5.18 13.94
CA SER A 30 -26.72 -6.21 14.64
C SER A 30 -27.48 -7.55 14.65
N GLY A 31 -27.47 -8.24 13.51
CA GLY A 31 -27.87 -9.63 13.37
C GLY A 31 -26.79 -10.55 13.95
N THR A 32 -27.21 -11.42 14.86
CA THR A 32 -26.48 -12.55 15.42
C THR A 32 -25.83 -13.41 14.33
N ARG A 33 -24.53 -13.69 14.44
CA ARG A 33 -23.81 -14.65 13.57
C ARG A 33 -24.40 -16.04 13.71
N ASP A 34 -24.68 -16.68 12.58
CA ASP A 34 -25.05 -18.09 12.49
C ASP A 34 -23.79 -18.97 12.63
N PRO A 35 -23.70 -19.87 13.62
CA PRO A 35 -22.50 -20.68 13.88
C PRO A 35 -22.26 -21.81 12.87
N THR A 36 -23.09 -21.95 11.83
CA THR A 36 -23.02 -23.06 10.85
C THR A 36 -22.33 -22.75 9.51
N SER A 37 -21.69 -21.59 9.33
CA SER A 37 -20.90 -21.36 8.11
C SER A 37 -19.74 -22.35 8.03
N PRO A 38 -19.63 -23.15 6.95
CA PRO A 38 -18.63 -24.22 6.87
C PRO A 38 -17.22 -23.63 6.91
N ARG A 39 -16.39 -24.15 7.82
CA ARG A 39 -14.95 -23.88 7.84
C ARG A 39 -14.37 -24.46 6.56
N GLY A 40 -14.01 -23.60 5.60
CA GLY A 40 -13.40 -24.01 4.34
C GLY A 40 -12.13 -24.83 4.59
N ASP A 41 -12.20 -26.11 4.23
CA ASP A 41 -11.15 -27.12 4.35
C ASP A 41 -10.15 -27.04 3.17
N GLY A 42 -9.71 -25.83 2.84
CA GLY A 42 -8.86 -25.59 1.65
C GLY A 42 -7.96 -24.40 1.85
N ASN A 43 -6.71 -24.53 1.43
CA ASN A 43 -5.71 -23.46 1.46
C ASN A 43 -6.28 -22.18 0.79
N PRO A 44 -6.65 -21.13 1.56
CA PRO A 44 -7.43 -20.03 1.00
C PRO A 44 -6.60 -19.27 -0.03
N ARG A 45 -7.24 -18.79 -1.09
CA ARG A 45 -6.55 -18.01 -2.12
C ARG A 45 -6.00 -16.71 -1.50
N LEU A 46 -4.78 -16.36 -1.92
CA LEU A 46 -4.03 -15.22 -1.41
C LEU A 46 -4.08 -14.08 -2.43
N ILE A 47 -4.52 -12.90 -2.02
CA ILE A 47 -4.39 -11.67 -2.77
C ILE A 47 -3.24 -10.88 -2.18
N LEU A 48 -2.14 -10.79 -2.93
CA LEU A 48 -0.94 -10.07 -2.56
C LEU A 48 -0.98 -8.67 -3.18
N ALA A 49 -0.98 -7.63 -2.35
CA ALA A 49 -0.97 -6.23 -2.79
C ALA A 49 0.37 -5.57 -2.48
N CYS A 50 1.10 -5.23 -3.53
CA CYS A 50 2.41 -4.56 -3.45
C CYS A 50 2.41 -3.33 -4.35
N ARG A 51 3.25 -2.33 -4.05
CA ARG A 51 3.36 -1.12 -4.89
C ARG A 51 3.53 -1.42 -6.38
N LYS A 52 4.36 -2.43 -6.71
CA LYS A 52 4.79 -2.74 -8.08
C LYS A 52 4.62 -4.22 -8.40
N LEU A 53 4.43 -4.54 -9.67
CA LEU A 53 4.53 -5.90 -10.19
C LEU A 53 5.99 -6.40 -10.15
N PRO A 54 6.19 -7.72 -10.18
CA PRO A 54 7.52 -8.34 -10.17
C PRO A 54 8.29 -8.24 -11.49
N PHE A 55 7.82 -7.45 -12.44
CA PHE A 55 8.47 -7.20 -13.73
C PHE A 55 8.10 -5.79 -14.21
N GLU A 56 8.83 -5.33 -15.21
CA GLU A 56 8.50 -4.14 -15.98
C GLU A 56 7.95 -4.55 -17.34
N LEU A 57 6.83 -3.95 -17.75
CA LEU A 57 6.30 -4.15 -19.09
C LEU A 57 7.04 -3.26 -20.09
N VAL A 58 7.75 -3.90 -21.02
CA VAL A 58 8.52 -3.24 -22.07
C VAL A 58 7.99 -3.64 -23.45
N ARG A 59 8.06 -2.69 -24.39
CA ARG A 59 7.77 -2.92 -25.81
C ARG A 59 8.96 -2.48 -26.63
N ALA A 60 9.55 -3.40 -27.41
CA ALA A 60 10.65 -3.06 -28.29
C ALA A 60 10.18 -2.17 -29.45
N ALA A 61 11.09 -1.34 -29.98
CA ALA A 61 10.80 -0.46 -31.09
C ALA A 61 10.43 -1.28 -32.35
N GLY A 62 9.22 -1.06 -32.88
CA GLY A 62 8.72 -1.77 -34.07
C GLY A 62 8.00 -3.10 -33.78
N GLU A 63 7.94 -3.54 -32.52
CA GLU A 63 7.18 -4.73 -32.13
C GLU A 63 5.77 -4.37 -31.64
N THR A 64 4.81 -5.24 -31.94
CA THR A 64 3.43 -5.14 -31.44
C THR A 64 3.26 -5.76 -30.06
N ASN A 65 4.17 -6.67 -29.68
CA ASN A 65 4.02 -7.50 -28.49
C ASN A 65 4.72 -6.86 -27.29
N TRP A 66 4.06 -6.92 -26.14
CA TRP A 66 4.63 -6.51 -24.86
C TRP A 66 5.29 -7.69 -24.19
N THR A 67 6.44 -7.44 -23.56
CA THR A 67 7.17 -8.46 -22.79
C THR A 67 7.41 -7.97 -21.37
N GLY A 68 7.38 -8.90 -20.41
CA GLY A 68 7.78 -8.62 -19.04
C GLY A 68 9.29 -8.81 -18.90
N ARG A 69 10.02 -7.74 -18.60
CA ARG A 69 11.45 -7.79 -18.30
C ARG A 69 11.64 -7.75 -16.79
N THR A 70 12.50 -8.63 -16.27
CA THR A 70 13.02 -8.54 -14.89
C THR A 70 13.98 -7.35 -14.83
N PRO A 71 13.68 -6.30 -14.03
CA PRO A 71 14.55 -5.14 -13.92
C PRO A 71 15.91 -5.50 -13.30
N GLU A 72 16.99 -4.84 -13.72
CA GLU A 72 18.35 -5.10 -13.21
C GLU A 72 18.45 -4.80 -11.70
N ASP A 73 17.69 -3.82 -11.20
CA ASP A 73 17.61 -3.47 -9.77
C ASP A 73 16.85 -4.51 -8.94
N GLN A 74 16.07 -5.39 -9.57
CA GLN A 74 15.32 -6.44 -8.89
C GLN A 74 16.25 -7.44 -8.18
N GLU A 75 17.51 -7.56 -8.61
CA GLU A 75 18.51 -8.35 -7.92
C GLU A 75 18.81 -7.87 -6.48
N THR A 76 18.48 -6.61 -6.16
CA THR A 76 18.70 -6.01 -4.83
C THR A 76 17.42 -5.87 -4.00
N ASP A 77 16.25 -6.06 -4.60
CA ASP A 77 14.95 -5.94 -3.92
C ASP A 77 14.58 -7.29 -3.25
N GLN A 78 15.14 -7.53 -2.07
CA GLN A 78 14.93 -8.76 -1.30
C GLN A 78 13.44 -9.01 -1.01
N ILE A 79 12.66 -7.95 -0.80
CA ILE A 79 11.22 -8.04 -0.52
C ILE A 79 10.51 -8.63 -1.73
N LEU A 80 10.77 -8.07 -2.91
CA LEU A 80 10.14 -8.54 -4.14
C LEU A 80 10.51 -10.00 -4.45
N SER A 81 11.78 -10.39 -4.24
CA SER A 81 12.24 -11.77 -4.40
C SER A 81 11.49 -12.75 -3.48
N ASN A 82 11.35 -12.42 -2.20
CA ASN A 82 10.63 -13.28 -1.25
C ASN A 82 9.15 -13.43 -1.62
N LEU A 83 8.52 -12.34 -2.04
CA LEU A 83 7.12 -12.35 -2.45
C LEU A 83 6.91 -13.11 -3.76
N GLN A 84 7.86 -13.06 -4.70
CA GLN A 84 7.87 -13.92 -5.90
C GLN A 84 7.97 -15.39 -5.55
N ALA A 85 8.75 -15.77 -4.53
CA ALA A 85 8.82 -17.14 -4.06
C ALA A 85 7.47 -17.61 -3.49
N VAL A 86 6.76 -16.74 -2.74
CA VAL A 86 5.38 -17.01 -2.28
C VAL A 86 4.43 -17.19 -3.47
N PHE A 87 4.48 -16.29 -4.44
CA PHE A 87 3.64 -16.37 -5.64
C PHE A 87 3.89 -17.65 -6.46
N SER A 88 5.13 -18.13 -6.46
CA SER A 88 5.56 -19.34 -7.19
C SER A 88 5.46 -20.63 -6.36
N SER A 89 4.95 -20.56 -5.12
CA SER A 89 4.92 -21.69 -4.17
C SER A 89 3.91 -22.79 -4.51
N GLY A 90 3.11 -22.62 -5.57
CA GLY A 90 1.99 -23.50 -5.91
C GLY A 90 0.68 -23.15 -5.18
N ARG A 91 0.69 -22.16 -4.27
CA ARG A 91 -0.54 -21.58 -3.71
C ARG A 91 -1.28 -20.75 -4.76
N THR A 92 -2.60 -20.88 -4.82
CA THR A 92 -3.44 -19.98 -5.63
C THR A 92 -3.28 -18.55 -5.12
N THR A 93 -2.54 -17.74 -5.89
CA THR A 93 -2.15 -16.38 -5.51
C THR A 93 -2.47 -15.42 -6.65
N LYS A 94 -2.98 -14.23 -6.29
CA LYS A 94 -3.19 -13.09 -7.19
C LYS A 94 -2.26 -11.96 -6.75
N TRP A 95 -1.61 -11.30 -7.68
CA TRP A 95 -0.68 -10.21 -7.39
C TRP A 95 -1.20 -8.89 -7.96
N ILE A 96 -1.41 -7.91 -7.09
CA ILE A 96 -1.81 -6.55 -7.46
C ILE A 96 -0.63 -5.62 -7.34
N GLY A 97 -0.41 -4.78 -8.36
CA GLY A 97 0.66 -3.78 -8.35
C GLY A 97 0.77 -2.98 -9.65
N TRP A 98 1.53 -1.88 -9.60
CA TRP A 98 1.81 -1.07 -10.78
C TRP A 98 2.82 -1.76 -11.72
N PRO A 99 2.54 -1.88 -13.04
CA PRO A 99 3.38 -2.59 -14.01
C PRO A 99 4.65 -1.87 -14.46
N ARG A 100 5.00 -0.74 -13.82
CA ARG A 100 6.20 0.07 -14.09
C ARG A 100 6.27 0.67 -15.50
N THR A 101 5.14 0.83 -16.16
CA THR A 101 5.06 1.39 -17.51
C THR A 101 3.87 2.33 -17.65
N TYR A 102 3.95 3.23 -18.64
CA TYR A 102 2.88 4.16 -18.99
C TYR A 102 2.36 3.82 -20.37
N VAL A 103 1.09 3.44 -20.43
CA VAL A 103 0.39 3.04 -21.66
C VAL A 103 -0.99 3.66 -21.70
N ASP A 104 -1.52 3.88 -22.91
CA ASP A 104 -2.88 4.41 -23.12
C ASP A 104 -3.95 3.37 -22.73
N ALA A 105 -5.18 3.83 -22.49
CA ALA A 105 -6.28 2.99 -22.03
C ALA A 105 -6.61 1.80 -22.97
N THR A 106 -6.42 1.97 -24.29
CA THR A 106 -6.66 0.88 -25.26
C THR A 106 -5.63 -0.22 -25.07
N THR A 107 -4.37 0.16 -24.91
CA THR A 107 -3.27 -0.76 -24.63
C THR A 107 -3.43 -1.44 -23.27
N GLN A 108 -3.89 -0.70 -22.24
CA GLN A 108 -4.18 -1.25 -20.90
C GLN A 108 -5.17 -2.41 -21.00
N GLN A 109 -6.30 -2.21 -21.68
CA GLN A 109 -7.33 -3.25 -21.81
C GLN A 109 -6.80 -4.53 -22.47
N GLY A 110 -5.97 -4.40 -23.52
CA GLY A 110 -5.35 -5.55 -24.18
C GLY A 110 -4.30 -6.28 -23.33
N LEU A 111 -3.66 -5.58 -22.39
CA LEU A 111 -2.70 -6.15 -21.45
C LEU A 111 -3.37 -6.79 -20.24
N ASP A 112 -4.47 -6.22 -19.75
CA ASP A 112 -5.20 -6.71 -18.58
C ASP A 112 -5.60 -8.17 -18.76
N GLU A 113 -6.18 -8.54 -19.90
CA GLU A 113 -6.56 -9.93 -20.17
C GLU A 113 -5.38 -10.90 -20.09
N GLN A 114 -4.20 -10.49 -20.57
CA GLN A 114 -2.99 -11.31 -20.57
C GLN A 114 -2.39 -11.44 -19.17
N LEU A 115 -2.41 -10.36 -18.40
CA LEU A 115 -1.89 -10.30 -17.03
C LEU A 115 -2.78 -11.09 -16.07
N VAL A 116 -4.10 -10.92 -16.17
CA VAL A 116 -5.10 -11.59 -15.31
C VAL A 116 -5.04 -13.10 -15.49
N LYS A 117 -4.87 -13.59 -16.73
CA LYS A 117 -4.64 -15.02 -17.02
C LYS A 117 -3.43 -15.61 -16.30
N ARG A 118 -2.42 -14.78 -16.00
CA ARG A 118 -1.21 -15.16 -15.27
C ARG A 118 -1.28 -14.85 -13.78
N GLY A 119 -2.43 -14.38 -13.28
CA GLY A 119 -2.64 -14.02 -11.88
C GLY A 119 -2.11 -12.64 -11.49
N TYR A 120 -1.74 -11.79 -12.44
CA TYR A 120 -1.34 -10.40 -12.21
C TYR A 120 -2.51 -9.45 -12.50
N HIS A 121 -2.72 -8.50 -11.59
CA HIS A 121 -3.80 -7.52 -11.64
C HIS A 121 -3.17 -6.12 -11.58
N PRO A 122 -2.95 -5.48 -12.75
CA PRO A 122 -2.23 -4.23 -12.80
C PRO A 122 -3.05 -3.09 -12.18
N VAL A 123 -2.35 -2.19 -11.49
CA VAL A 123 -2.86 -0.87 -11.08
C VAL A 123 -2.23 0.15 -12.02
N TRP A 124 -3.01 0.66 -12.97
CA TRP A 124 -2.53 1.61 -13.97
C TRP A 124 -2.47 3.02 -13.39
N LEU A 125 -1.30 3.65 -13.49
CA LEU A 125 -1.05 5.01 -13.02
C LEU A 125 -0.49 5.83 -14.18
N ASP A 126 -0.97 7.06 -14.33
CA ASP A 126 -0.30 8.05 -15.18
C ASP A 126 0.98 8.55 -14.52
N GLU A 127 1.87 9.14 -15.33
CA GLU A 127 3.19 9.60 -14.90
C GLU A 127 3.10 10.61 -13.75
N MET A 128 2.17 11.56 -13.82
CA MET A 128 2.01 12.58 -12.80
C MET A 128 1.54 12.00 -11.47
N ARG A 129 0.53 11.12 -11.49
CA ARG A 129 0.00 10.47 -10.30
C ARG A 129 1.04 9.55 -9.66
N GLN A 130 1.74 8.73 -10.46
CA GLN A 130 2.83 7.88 -9.99
C GLN A 130 3.89 8.72 -9.27
N HIS A 131 4.24 9.86 -9.88
CA HIS A 131 5.28 10.73 -9.36
C HIS A 131 4.85 11.39 -8.04
N GLN A 132 3.68 12.02 -7.99
CA GLN A 132 3.16 12.66 -6.78
C GLN A 132 3.00 11.67 -5.62
N PHE A 133 2.53 10.46 -5.92
CA PHE A 133 2.36 9.37 -4.96
C PHE A 133 3.71 8.86 -4.42
N TYR A 134 4.57 8.36 -5.31
CA TYR A 134 5.74 7.60 -4.91
C TYR A 134 6.96 8.50 -4.69
N ASN A 135 7.35 9.26 -5.71
CA ASN A 135 8.51 10.13 -5.64
C ASN A 135 8.28 11.34 -4.73
N GLY A 136 7.04 11.84 -4.72
CA GLY A 136 6.54 12.84 -3.80
C GLY A 136 6.30 12.25 -2.41
N PHE A 137 5.05 11.95 -2.07
CA PHE A 137 4.65 11.62 -0.70
C PHE A 137 5.47 10.48 -0.07
N CYS A 138 5.62 9.35 -0.77
CA CYS A 138 6.28 8.18 -0.20
C CYS A 138 7.78 8.41 0.06
N LYS A 139 8.50 9.01 -0.88
CA LYS A 139 9.97 9.17 -0.78
C LYS A 139 10.41 10.45 -0.10
N THR A 140 9.61 11.51 -0.11
CA THR A 140 9.97 12.79 0.55
C THR A 140 9.37 12.95 1.94
N VAL A 141 8.23 12.32 2.23
CA VAL A 141 7.54 12.45 3.53
C VAL A 141 7.66 11.17 4.36
N LEU A 142 7.14 10.04 3.85
CA LEU A 142 7.07 8.80 4.63
C LEU A 142 8.45 8.18 4.88
N TRP A 143 9.22 8.00 3.81
CA TRP A 143 10.51 7.30 3.90
C TRP A 143 11.50 7.96 4.87
N PRO A 144 11.80 9.27 4.79
CA PRO A 144 12.74 9.90 5.70
C PRO A 144 12.27 9.78 7.15
N LEU A 145 10.99 10.08 7.41
CA LEU A 145 10.43 10.03 8.75
C LEU A 145 10.51 8.63 9.37
N PHE A 146 10.15 7.60 8.60
CA PHE A 146 10.17 6.21 9.08
C PHE A 146 11.60 5.71 9.34
N HIS A 147 12.61 6.37 8.74
CA HIS A 147 14.02 6.12 8.98
C HIS A 147 14.65 7.11 9.98
N SER A 148 13.84 7.79 10.79
CA SER A 148 14.28 8.75 11.80
C SER A 148 15.09 9.93 11.24
N LEU A 149 14.83 10.30 9.99
CA LEU A 149 15.35 11.49 9.32
C LEU A 149 14.19 12.48 9.22
N PRO A 150 13.93 13.30 10.26
CA PRO A 150 12.87 14.30 10.19
C PRO A 150 13.19 15.27 9.04
N PRO A 151 12.25 15.47 8.10
CA PRO A 151 12.51 16.35 6.98
C PRO A 151 12.72 17.78 7.49
N THR A 152 13.82 18.44 7.11
CA THR A 152 13.89 19.90 7.26
C THR A 152 13.05 20.56 6.17
N THR A 153 12.58 21.79 6.40
CA THR A 153 11.81 22.55 5.40
C THR A 153 12.61 22.74 4.10
N GLU A 154 13.93 22.86 4.23
CA GLU A 154 14.87 23.00 3.11
C GLU A 154 15.05 21.69 2.33
N ASP A 155 15.10 20.55 3.04
CA ASP A 155 15.16 19.22 2.41
C ASP A 155 13.88 18.87 1.65
N THR A 156 12.71 19.20 2.19
CA THR A 156 11.42 18.89 1.53
C THR A 156 11.26 19.70 0.24
N ILE A 157 11.69 20.96 0.24
CA ILE A 157 11.67 21.83 -0.94
C ILE A 157 12.75 21.42 -1.95
N SER A 158 13.93 21.04 -1.48
CA SER A 158 15.04 20.59 -2.33
C SER A 158 14.73 19.26 -3.01
N ILE A 159 14.26 18.26 -2.25
CA ILE A 159 13.89 16.94 -2.79
C ILE A 159 12.68 17.09 -3.72
N SER A 160 11.67 17.87 -3.34
CA SER A 160 10.50 18.08 -4.21
C SER A 160 10.82 18.86 -5.47
N ARG A 161 11.93 19.61 -5.57
CA ARG A 161 12.35 20.31 -6.80
C ARG A 161 13.45 19.61 -7.59
N SER A 162 14.08 18.58 -7.02
CA SER A 162 15.29 17.93 -7.57
C SER A 162 15.14 17.43 -9.01
N GLU A 163 16.09 17.81 -9.87
CA GLU A 163 16.16 17.45 -11.31
C GLU A 163 16.07 15.96 -11.59
N HIS A 164 16.67 15.16 -10.72
CA HIS A 164 16.74 13.70 -10.82
C HIS A 164 15.43 12.98 -10.45
N ILE A 165 14.50 13.68 -9.82
CA ILE A 165 13.26 13.08 -9.34
C ILE A 165 12.16 13.27 -10.39
N TRP A 166 12.01 14.46 -10.97
CA TRP A 166 10.96 14.76 -11.96
C TRP A 166 11.46 14.62 -13.40
N SER A 167 10.69 13.93 -14.23
CA SER A 167 10.87 14.00 -15.68
C SER A 167 10.54 15.40 -16.20
N LYS A 168 11.10 15.74 -17.37
CA LYS A 168 10.85 17.03 -18.02
C LYS A 168 9.34 17.23 -18.32
N SER A 169 8.65 16.17 -18.76
CA SER A 169 7.20 16.16 -19.01
C SER A 169 6.41 16.43 -17.74
N ALA A 170 6.74 15.77 -16.63
CA ALA A 170 6.05 15.95 -15.35
C ALA A 170 6.22 17.38 -14.79
N ARG A 171 7.39 18.02 -15.01
CA ARG A 171 7.62 19.42 -14.63
C ARG A 171 6.75 20.39 -15.43
N GLU A 172 6.69 20.21 -16.74
CA GLU A 172 5.91 21.06 -17.64
C GLU A 172 4.41 20.96 -17.32
N GLN A 173 3.93 19.76 -16.96
CA GLN A 173 2.55 19.55 -16.50
C GLN A 173 2.27 20.11 -15.10
N ALA A 174 3.27 20.18 -14.22
CA ALA A 174 3.08 20.64 -12.84
C ALA A 174 2.87 22.17 -12.71
N GLN A 175 3.03 22.97 -13.77
CA GLN A 175 2.70 24.42 -13.85
C GLN A 175 3.12 25.26 -12.62
N GLY A 176 4.24 24.92 -11.96
CA GLY A 176 4.74 25.64 -10.78
C GLY A 176 4.29 25.11 -9.41
N ASN A 177 3.39 24.13 -9.34
CA ASN A 177 2.95 23.46 -8.09
C ASN A 177 3.83 22.25 -7.70
N ILE A 178 5.10 22.29 -8.11
CA ILE A 178 6.07 21.24 -7.82
C ILE A 178 6.31 21.20 -6.30
N GLY A 179 5.96 20.08 -5.66
CA GLY A 179 6.15 19.86 -4.23
C GLY A 179 5.00 20.29 -3.32
N ASP A 180 3.79 20.54 -3.86
CA ASP A 180 2.61 20.76 -3.01
C ASP A 180 2.25 19.48 -2.24
N GLU A 181 2.44 19.52 -0.91
CA GLU A 181 2.13 18.40 0.00
C GLU A 181 0.67 17.95 -0.09
N SER A 182 -0.26 18.87 -0.31
CA SER A 182 -1.68 18.53 -0.47
C SER A 182 -1.93 17.70 -1.72
N MET A 183 -1.26 18.04 -2.84
CA MET A 183 -1.37 17.26 -4.08
C MET A 183 -0.71 15.89 -3.94
N MET A 184 0.45 15.82 -3.27
CA MET A 184 1.15 14.56 -2.99
C MET A 184 0.28 13.63 -2.12
N TRP A 185 -0.35 14.16 -1.08
CA TRP A 185 -1.30 13.42 -0.25
C TRP A 185 -2.53 12.96 -1.03
N GLN A 186 -3.13 13.82 -1.86
CA GLN A 186 -4.26 13.45 -2.70
C GLN A 186 -3.91 12.31 -3.65
N ALA A 187 -2.74 12.35 -4.29
CA ALA A 187 -2.25 11.26 -5.11
C ALA A 187 -2.07 9.98 -4.28
N TYR A 188 -1.55 10.08 -3.05
CA TYR A 188 -1.43 8.93 -2.14
C TYR A 188 -2.78 8.28 -1.81
N VAL A 189 -3.79 9.09 -1.48
CA VAL A 189 -5.16 8.62 -1.23
C VAL A 189 -5.76 7.99 -2.48
N GLN A 190 -5.67 8.64 -3.64
CA GLN A 190 -6.22 8.13 -4.91
C GLN A 190 -5.59 6.81 -5.33
N VAL A 191 -4.27 6.68 -5.21
CA VAL A 191 -3.58 5.42 -5.53
C VAL A 191 -4.01 4.32 -4.56
N ASN A 192 -4.04 4.59 -3.25
CA ASN A 192 -4.51 3.61 -2.26
C ASN A 192 -5.96 3.18 -2.54
N GLN A 193 -6.83 4.10 -2.94
CA GLN A 193 -8.21 3.80 -3.31
C GLN A 193 -8.26 2.90 -4.56
N HIS A 194 -7.46 3.19 -5.58
CA HIS A 194 -7.40 2.37 -6.79
C HIS A 194 -6.91 0.93 -6.49
N PHE A 195 -5.95 0.78 -5.57
CA PHE A 195 -5.55 -0.53 -5.06
C PHE A 195 -6.70 -1.24 -4.34
N ALA A 196 -7.42 -0.55 -3.45
CA ALA A 196 -8.58 -1.11 -2.75
C ALA A 196 -9.71 -1.53 -3.69
N ASP A 197 -9.98 -0.73 -4.72
CA ASP A 197 -10.96 -1.04 -5.77
C ASP A 197 -10.54 -2.27 -6.58
N THR A 198 -9.27 -2.36 -6.97
CA THR A 198 -8.73 -3.52 -7.70
C THR A 198 -8.80 -4.79 -6.85
N ILE A 199 -8.52 -4.72 -5.54
CA ILE A 199 -8.69 -5.85 -4.62
C ILE A 199 -10.15 -6.28 -4.57
N ARG A 200 -11.07 -5.32 -4.38
CA ARG A 200 -12.51 -5.59 -4.33
C ARG A 200 -12.99 -6.31 -5.58
N ASP A 201 -12.57 -5.87 -6.76
CA ASP A 201 -13.07 -6.40 -8.03
C ASP A 201 -12.69 -7.88 -8.26
N ILE A 202 -11.64 -8.36 -7.60
CA ILE A 202 -11.18 -9.74 -7.71
C ILE A 202 -11.47 -10.59 -6.48
N TYR A 203 -11.94 -9.97 -5.38
CA TYR A 203 -12.13 -10.63 -4.10
C TYR A 203 -13.26 -11.66 -4.14
N GLU A 204 -12.99 -12.83 -3.56
CA GLU A 204 -13.99 -13.86 -3.29
C GLU A 204 -14.04 -14.14 -1.78
N ASP A 205 -15.23 -14.49 -1.28
CA ASP A 205 -15.44 -14.77 0.15
C ASP A 205 -14.49 -15.87 0.63
N GLY A 206 -13.71 -15.53 1.67
CA GLY A 206 -12.70 -16.43 2.24
C GLY A 206 -11.26 -16.17 1.77
N ASP A 207 -11.05 -15.30 0.78
CA ASP A 207 -9.72 -14.84 0.38
C ASP A 207 -8.95 -14.20 1.56
N LEU A 208 -7.64 -14.41 1.55
CA LEU A 208 -6.71 -13.70 2.41
C LEU A 208 -6.10 -12.54 1.62
N VAL A 209 -6.27 -11.32 2.11
CA VAL A 209 -5.65 -10.13 1.51
C VAL A 209 -4.40 -9.79 2.31
N TRP A 210 -3.25 -9.69 1.65
CA TRP A 210 -1.98 -9.36 2.27
C TRP A 210 -1.35 -8.14 1.60
N ILE A 211 -1.33 -7.03 2.33
CA ILE A 211 -0.90 -5.71 1.87
C ILE A 211 0.51 -5.42 2.40
N HIS A 212 1.37 -4.89 1.54
CA HIS A 212 2.77 -4.65 1.87
C HIS A 212 3.17 -3.18 1.81
N ASP A 213 3.89 -2.80 2.86
CA ASP A 213 4.74 -1.64 2.98
C ASP A 213 4.05 -0.27 3.10
N TYR A 214 4.86 0.75 3.41
CA TYR A 214 4.41 2.11 3.69
C TYR A 214 3.65 2.81 2.53
N HIS A 215 3.73 2.25 1.33
CA HIS A 215 3.03 2.77 0.15
C HIS A 215 1.50 2.60 0.23
N LEU A 216 1.04 1.57 0.94
CA LEU A 216 -0.34 1.10 0.89
C LEU A 216 -1.02 1.12 2.27
N MET A 217 -0.63 2.06 3.15
CA MET A 217 -1.10 2.09 4.54
C MET A 217 -2.58 2.44 4.69
N LEU A 218 -3.23 3.04 3.67
CA LEU A 218 -4.66 3.37 3.71
C LEU A 218 -5.53 2.25 3.13
N VAL A 219 -4.94 1.35 2.33
CA VAL A 219 -5.67 0.25 1.68
C VAL A 219 -6.47 -0.59 2.69
N PRO A 220 -5.98 -0.98 3.88
CA PRO A 220 -6.76 -1.80 4.80
C PRO A 220 -8.08 -1.12 5.22
N GLN A 221 -8.05 0.18 5.52
CA GLN A 221 -9.25 0.93 5.90
C GLN A 221 -10.22 1.11 4.73
N MET A 222 -9.70 1.46 3.56
CA MET A 222 -10.51 1.59 2.34
C MET A 222 -11.15 0.27 1.95
N LEU A 223 -10.40 -0.83 2.05
CA LEU A 223 -10.88 -2.16 1.74
C LEU A 223 -11.89 -2.64 2.78
N ARG A 224 -11.69 -2.37 4.07
CA ARG A 224 -12.66 -2.70 5.13
C ARG A 224 -13.99 -1.97 4.93
N ALA A 225 -13.98 -0.77 4.37
CA ALA A 225 -15.19 -0.04 4.02
C ALA A 225 -15.97 -0.70 2.87
N LEU A 226 -15.25 -1.30 1.91
CA LEU A 226 -15.84 -2.03 0.77
C LEU A 226 -16.23 -3.47 1.13
N LEU A 227 -15.40 -4.15 1.93
CA LEU A 227 -15.47 -5.56 2.30
C LEU A 227 -15.32 -5.73 3.83
N PRO A 228 -16.40 -5.58 4.61
CA PRO A 228 -16.32 -5.57 6.08
C PRO A 228 -15.80 -6.87 6.70
N HIS A 229 -15.94 -8.00 6.02
CA HIS A 229 -15.59 -9.33 6.51
C HIS A 229 -14.30 -9.91 5.89
N ALA A 230 -13.61 -9.15 5.05
CA ALA A 230 -12.35 -9.58 4.45
C ALA A 230 -11.29 -9.84 5.53
N LYS A 231 -10.45 -10.86 5.32
CA LYS A 231 -9.29 -11.12 6.19
C LYS A 231 -8.11 -10.34 5.65
N ILE A 232 -7.68 -9.31 6.37
CA ILE A 232 -6.69 -8.33 5.92
C ILE A 232 -5.44 -8.43 6.80
N GLY A 233 -4.33 -8.81 6.19
CA GLY A 233 -2.99 -8.69 6.76
C GLY A 233 -2.25 -7.49 6.18
N PHE A 234 -1.53 -6.76 7.01
CA PHE A 234 -0.60 -5.70 6.61
C PHE A 234 0.79 -6.00 7.14
N PHE A 235 1.84 -5.80 6.33
CA PHE A 235 3.22 -5.98 6.78
C PHE A 235 4.06 -4.76 6.41
N LEU A 236 4.69 -4.14 7.42
CA LEU A 236 5.60 -3.02 7.23
C LEU A 236 7.04 -3.49 7.13
N HIS A 237 7.68 -3.26 5.99
CA HIS A 237 9.04 -3.73 5.74
C HIS A 237 10.10 -2.77 6.26
N VAL A 238 9.80 -1.47 6.23
CA VAL A 238 10.64 -0.41 6.77
C VAL A 238 10.53 -0.33 8.31
N ALA A 239 11.40 0.48 8.92
CA ALA A 239 11.27 0.79 10.34
C ALA A 239 9.96 1.54 10.64
N PHE A 240 9.47 1.40 11.88
CA PHE A 240 8.41 2.26 12.41
C PHE A 240 9.03 3.26 13.39
N PRO A 241 8.82 4.57 13.23
CA PRO A 241 9.49 5.59 14.04
C PRO A 241 8.90 5.64 15.46
N SER A 242 9.63 6.24 16.40
CA SER A 242 9.10 6.50 17.75
C SER A 242 7.88 7.43 17.69
N SER A 243 7.03 7.41 18.72
CA SER A 243 5.82 8.25 18.77
C SER A 243 6.13 9.75 18.69
N GLU A 244 7.27 10.20 19.21
CA GLU A 244 7.72 11.60 19.10
C GLU A 244 7.99 12.01 17.65
N LEU A 245 8.68 11.16 16.89
CA LEU A 245 8.96 11.41 15.47
C LEU A 245 7.69 11.26 14.63
N TYR A 246 6.86 10.25 14.91
CA TYR A 246 5.62 10.03 14.17
C TYR A 246 4.65 11.22 14.28
N ARG A 247 4.64 11.97 15.40
CA ARG A 247 3.80 13.18 15.55
C ARG A 247 4.11 14.27 14.51
N ILE A 248 5.32 14.28 13.93
CA ILE A 248 5.72 15.21 12.87
C ILE A 248 4.98 14.91 11.55
N LEU A 249 4.54 13.66 11.36
CA LEU A 249 3.90 13.21 10.12
C LEU A 249 2.62 14.02 9.82
N PRO A 250 2.47 14.61 8.63
CA PRO A 250 1.17 15.11 8.18
C PRO A 250 0.22 13.93 7.94
N TYR A 251 -1.08 14.10 8.20
CA TYR A 251 -2.10 13.04 8.05
C TYR A 251 -1.83 11.78 8.90
N ARG A 252 -1.15 11.97 10.04
CA ARG A 252 -0.72 10.89 10.96
C ARG A 252 -1.87 10.01 11.46
N GLU A 253 -3.04 10.61 11.70
CA GLU A 253 -4.21 9.89 12.22
C GLU A 253 -4.82 9.01 11.14
N GLU A 254 -4.95 9.54 9.92
CA GLU A 254 -5.47 8.84 8.74
C GLU A 254 -4.59 7.64 8.40
N ILE A 255 -3.28 7.81 8.38
CA ILE A 255 -2.32 6.72 8.15
C ILE A 255 -2.43 5.65 9.24
N LEU A 256 -2.48 6.07 10.51
CA LEU A 256 -2.51 5.12 11.63
C LEU A 256 -3.82 4.32 11.67
N ARG A 257 -4.95 4.98 11.44
CA ARG A 257 -6.26 4.33 11.28
C ARG A 257 -6.33 3.46 10.04
N GLY A 258 -5.64 3.86 8.97
CA GLY A 258 -5.40 3.07 7.77
C GLY A 258 -4.87 1.68 8.11
N ILE A 259 -3.76 1.63 8.84
CA ILE A 259 -3.09 0.39 9.23
C ILE A 259 -3.95 -0.42 10.22
N LEU A 260 -4.54 0.24 11.23
CA LEU A 260 -5.36 -0.39 12.28
C LEU A 260 -6.61 -1.10 11.78
N ALA A 261 -7.07 -0.81 10.56
CA ALA A 261 -8.19 -1.54 9.96
C ALA A 261 -7.83 -2.99 9.53
N SER A 262 -6.55 -3.39 9.63
CA SER A 262 -6.07 -4.75 9.38
C SER A 262 -6.43 -5.70 10.54
N ASP A 263 -6.64 -6.98 10.25
CA ASP A 263 -6.81 -8.03 11.29
C ASP A 263 -5.47 -8.45 11.89
N LEU A 264 -4.40 -8.40 11.08
CA LEU A 264 -3.03 -8.73 11.46
C LEU A 264 -2.06 -7.71 10.88
N ILE A 265 -1.17 -7.19 11.72
CA ILE A 265 -0.11 -6.23 11.39
C ILE A 265 1.22 -6.90 11.73
N GLY A 266 2.14 -6.93 10.76
CA GLY A 266 3.47 -7.49 10.94
C GLY A 266 4.56 -6.44 10.89
N PHE A 267 5.54 -6.58 11.80
CA PHE A 267 6.76 -5.77 11.83
C PHE A 267 8.01 -6.66 11.82
N GLN A 268 9.13 -6.09 11.38
CA GLN A 268 10.43 -6.76 11.38
C GLN A 268 10.99 -7.03 12.78
N THR A 269 10.77 -6.11 13.73
CA THR A 269 11.37 -6.18 15.07
C THR A 269 10.35 -5.85 16.16
N TYR A 270 10.60 -6.36 17.37
CA TYR A 270 9.81 -6.02 18.56
C TYR A 270 9.81 -4.51 18.84
N GLN A 271 10.93 -3.83 18.57
CA GLN A 271 11.04 -2.40 18.82
C GLN A 271 10.08 -1.58 17.95
N TYR A 272 9.92 -1.94 16.68
CA TYR A 272 8.97 -1.26 15.78
C TYR A 272 7.52 -1.50 16.20
N ALA A 273 7.18 -2.74 16.60
CA ALA A 273 5.87 -3.06 17.16
C ALA A 273 5.59 -2.24 18.44
N ARG A 274 6.57 -2.12 19.34
CA ARG A 274 6.44 -1.29 20.55
C ARG A 274 6.19 0.19 20.22
N TYR A 275 6.93 0.74 19.26
CA TYR A 275 6.71 2.12 18.84
C TYR A 275 5.33 2.33 18.21
N PHE A 276 4.85 1.35 17.44
CA PHE A 276 3.49 1.37 16.91
C PHE A 276 2.44 1.42 18.02
N PHE A 277 2.54 0.56 19.04
CA PHE A 277 1.63 0.57 20.20
C PHE A 277 1.62 1.93 20.91
N GLN A 278 2.80 2.45 21.25
CA GLN A 278 2.95 3.76 21.90
C GLN A 278 2.40 4.91 21.05
N THR A 279 2.46 4.77 19.72
CA THR A 279 1.94 5.76 18.78
C THR A 279 0.42 5.71 18.70
N CYS A 280 -0.18 4.52 18.72
CA CYS A 280 -1.64 4.34 18.80
C CYS A 280 -2.21 4.96 20.08
N GLU A 281 -1.57 4.71 21.22
CA GLU A 281 -1.95 5.30 22.50
C GLU A 281 -1.76 6.83 22.47
N SER A 282 -0.57 7.32 22.11
CA SER A 282 -0.25 8.75 22.20
C SER A 282 -1.04 9.64 21.23
N ILE A 283 -1.48 9.11 20.08
CA ILE A 283 -2.10 9.93 19.03
C ILE A 283 -3.61 9.72 18.98
N LEU A 284 -4.07 8.46 19.10
CA LEU A 284 -5.48 8.12 18.99
C LEU A 284 -6.15 7.88 20.34
N GLY A 285 -5.38 7.81 21.44
CA GLY A 285 -5.91 7.52 22.77
C GLY A 285 -6.47 6.09 22.87
N LEU A 286 -5.91 5.15 22.09
CA LEU A 286 -6.39 3.77 22.07
C LEU A 286 -5.66 2.91 23.10
N ASP A 287 -6.42 2.05 23.76
CA ASP A 287 -5.87 1.01 24.61
C ASP A 287 -5.26 -0.11 23.76
N TRP A 288 -4.17 -0.68 24.26
CA TRP A 288 -3.48 -1.78 23.60
C TRP A 288 -3.06 -2.84 24.62
N SER A 289 -3.10 -4.08 24.17
CA SER A 289 -2.49 -5.23 24.83
C SER A 289 -1.15 -5.55 24.15
N PRO A 290 -0.27 -6.35 24.78
CA PRO A 290 1.03 -6.71 24.17
C PRO A 290 0.95 -7.36 22.78
N VAL A 291 -0.24 -7.80 22.35
CA VAL A 291 -0.46 -8.52 21.09
C VAL A 291 -1.47 -7.85 20.17
N ALA A 292 -2.22 -6.83 20.61
CA ALA A 292 -3.28 -6.22 19.81
C ALA A 292 -3.65 -4.82 20.26
N VAL A 293 -4.08 -3.98 19.31
CA VAL A 293 -4.70 -2.67 19.55
C VAL A 293 -6.21 -2.79 19.30
N GLU A 294 -7.03 -2.22 20.19
CA GLU A 294 -8.48 -2.14 20.00
C GLU A 294 -8.88 -0.76 19.46
N ASP A 295 -9.59 -0.72 18.32
CA ASP A 295 -10.24 0.50 17.80
C ASP A 295 -11.72 0.21 17.53
N ALA A 296 -12.60 0.81 18.33
CA ALA A 296 -14.05 0.68 18.19
C ALA A 296 -14.58 -0.77 18.08
N GLY A 297 -14.01 -1.68 18.88
CA GLY A 297 -14.37 -3.11 18.91
C GLY A 297 -13.73 -3.96 17.81
N HIS A 298 -12.87 -3.38 16.95
CA HIS A 298 -12.00 -4.12 16.05
C HIS A 298 -10.64 -4.34 16.72
N TYR A 299 -10.14 -5.57 16.68
CA TYR A 299 -8.83 -5.92 17.22
C TYR A 299 -7.82 -6.10 16.10
N ALA A 300 -6.84 -5.20 16.04
CA ALA A 300 -5.71 -5.31 15.14
C ALA A 300 -4.57 -6.06 15.86
N ASN A 301 -4.39 -7.35 15.53
CA ASN A 301 -3.32 -8.15 16.14
C ASN A 301 -1.97 -7.73 15.56
N VAL A 302 -0.93 -7.71 16.39
CA VAL A 302 0.43 -7.33 15.99
C VAL A 302 1.35 -8.53 16.17
N CYS A 303 2.14 -8.82 15.14
CA CYS A 303 3.13 -9.89 15.13
C CYS A 303 4.50 -9.37 14.70
N ILE A 304 5.54 -10.09 15.14
CA ILE A 304 6.93 -9.78 14.83
C ILE A 304 7.49 -10.93 14.01
N ILE A 305 7.72 -10.67 12.73
CA ILE A 305 8.14 -11.68 11.76
C ILE A 305 9.29 -11.08 10.95
N PRO A 306 10.55 -11.25 11.39
CA PRO A 306 11.70 -10.77 10.63
C PRO A 306 11.77 -11.49 9.29
N ILE A 307 11.86 -10.73 8.21
CA ILE A 307 11.91 -11.27 6.86
C ILE A 307 13.24 -12.00 6.63
N GLY A 308 13.15 -13.21 6.07
CA GLY A 308 14.32 -14.01 5.70
C GLY A 308 14.76 -13.79 4.25
N ILE A 309 15.66 -14.65 3.78
CA ILE A 309 16.05 -14.76 2.37
C ILE A 309 15.66 -16.15 1.85
N ASN A 310 15.93 -16.43 0.57
CA ASN A 310 15.81 -17.77 -0.03
C ASN A 310 17.22 -18.39 -0.24
N PRO A 311 17.84 -19.05 0.77
CA PRO A 311 19.24 -19.48 0.67
C PRO A 311 19.54 -20.37 -0.55
N PRO A 312 18.71 -21.37 -0.91
CA PRO A 312 18.96 -22.21 -2.08
C PRO A 312 19.09 -21.44 -3.39
N GLU A 313 18.30 -20.39 -3.59
CA GLU A 313 18.37 -19.54 -4.78
C GLU A 313 19.67 -18.73 -4.81
N TYR A 314 20.04 -18.13 -3.68
CA TYR A 314 21.30 -17.39 -3.56
C TYR A 314 22.51 -18.30 -3.77
N THR A 315 22.52 -19.50 -3.18
CA THR A 315 23.59 -20.49 -3.38
C THR A 315 23.72 -20.86 -4.86
N ARG A 316 22.62 -21.13 -5.55
CA ARG A 316 22.64 -21.44 -6.99
C ARG A 316 23.24 -20.30 -7.80
N ARG A 317 22.85 -19.04 -7.51
CA ARG A 317 23.37 -17.85 -8.21
C ARG A 317 24.87 -17.66 -7.98
N CYS A 318 25.35 -17.84 -6.75
CA CYS A 318 26.77 -17.75 -6.42
C CYS A 318 27.59 -18.83 -7.16
N LEU A 319 27.07 -20.04 -7.28
CA LEU A 319 27.73 -21.14 -7.98
C LEU A 319 27.67 -21.04 -9.51
N SER A 320 26.72 -20.26 -10.06
CA SER A 320 26.56 -20.05 -11.51
C SER A 320 27.33 -18.85 -12.06
N ARG A 321 27.93 -18.02 -11.21
CA ARG A 321 28.80 -16.92 -11.67
C ARG A 321 30.19 -17.51 -12.01
N PRO A 322 30.69 -17.31 -13.24
CA PRO A 322 31.97 -17.87 -13.70
C PRO A 322 33.18 -17.30 -12.95
#